data_AF-A0AAV6TSW8-F1
#
_entry.id   AF-A0AAV6TSW8-F1
#
_cell.length_a   1.000
_cell.length_b   1.000
_cell.length_c   1.000
_cell.angle_alpha   90.00
_cell.angle_beta   90.00
_cell.angle_gamma   90.00
#
_symmetry.space_group_name_H-M   'P 1'
#
loop_
_entity.id
_entity.type
_entity.pdbx_description
1 polymer ?
#
loop_
_entity_poly.entity_id
_entity_poly.type
_entity_poly.pdbx_seq_one_letter_code
_entity_poly.pdbx_strand_id
1 'polypeptide(L)'
;MLIGKSAKPRAFKNINIKLLPVHYRSSKSAWMNQQLFKDWFHSEFVPAVKKHPKSQKLPMKAVLVLDNATSHPSEEVRPCSCHQT
;
A
#
# COMPACT_ATOMS: atom_id res chain seq x y z
N MET A 1 -2.34 1.37 6.65
CA MET A 1 -1.27 2.40 6.76
C MET A 1 -1.94 3.72 7.09
N LEU A 2 -1.34 4.53 7.97
CA LEU A 2 -1.80 5.87 8.30
C LEU A 2 -0.76 6.90 7.87
N ILE A 3 -1.20 7.99 7.24
CA ILE A 3 -0.32 9.07 6.80
C ILE A 3 -0.71 10.36 7.53
N GLY A 4 0.27 11.02 8.15
CA GLY A 4 0.08 12.34 8.74
C GLY A 4 1.14 13.34 8.28
N LYS A 5 1.01 14.61 8.70
CA LYS A 5 1.98 15.65 8.33
C LYS A 5 3.28 15.52 9.11
N SER A 6 3.19 15.31 10.42
CA SER A 6 4.35 15.29 11.31
C SER A 6 5.01 13.91 11.35
N ALA A 7 6.33 13.85 11.32
CA ALA A 7 7.07 12.61 11.58
C ALA A 7 6.82 12.06 13.00
N LYS A 8 6.55 12.96 13.97
CA LYS A 8 6.24 12.62 15.35
C LYS A 8 4.98 13.39 15.80
N PRO A 9 3.78 12.86 15.55
CA PRO A 9 2.53 13.46 16.02
C PRO A 9 2.49 13.57 17.54
N ARG A 10 1.95 14.69 18.05
CA ARG A 10 1.73 14.87 19.50
C ARG A 10 0.82 13.79 20.09
N ALA A 11 -0.11 13.28 19.29
CA ALA A 11 -1.01 12.18 19.68
C ALA A 11 -0.26 10.87 20.01
N PHE A 12 0.97 10.68 19.53
CA PHE A 12 1.79 9.51 19.84
C PHE A 12 2.83 9.78 20.93
N LYS A 13 2.70 10.90 21.66
CA LYS A 13 3.57 11.17 22.81
C LYS A 13 3.39 10.05 23.84
N ASN A 14 4.50 9.46 24.27
CA ASN A 14 4.55 8.33 25.21
C ASN A 14 3.91 7.02 24.71
N ILE A 15 3.59 6.93 23.41
CA ILE A 15 3.11 5.68 22.80
C ILE A 15 4.27 5.08 22.00
N ASN A 16 4.56 3.80 22.24
CA ASN A 16 5.46 3.06 21.36
C ASN A 16 4.73 2.73 20.06
N ILE A 17 4.90 3.57 19.05
CA ILE A 17 4.24 3.46 17.73
C ILE A 17 4.48 2.08 17.09
N LYS A 18 5.62 1.43 17.38
CA LYS A 18 5.93 0.09 16.83
C LYS A 18 5.02 -1.01 17.37
N LEU A 19 4.35 -0.79 18.50
CA LEU A 19 3.40 -1.75 19.09
C LEU A 19 1.97 -1.56 18.57
N LEU A 20 1.70 -0.47 17.84
CA LEU A 20 0.38 -0.24 17.27
C LEU A 20 0.15 -1.17 16.08
N PRO A 21 -1.08 -1.67 15.86
CA PRO A 21 -1.42 -2.51 14.71
C PRO A 21 -1.50 -1.72 13.40
N VAL A 22 -0.91 -0.53 13.34
CA VAL A 22 -0.95 0.37 12.18
C VAL A 22 0.43 0.93 11.88
N HIS A 23 0.80 0.87 10.61
CA HIS A 23 2.03 1.48 10.11
C HIS A 23 1.81 2.96 9.87
N TYR A 24 2.51 3.82 10.62
CA TYR A 24 2.47 5.27 10.45
C TYR A 24 3.62 5.77 9.56
N ARG A 25 3.33 6.70 8.65
CA ARG A 25 4.30 7.45 7.86
C ARG A 25 3.94 8.93 7.83
N SER A 26 4.95 9.78 7.64
CA SER A 26 4.74 11.22 7.47
C SER A 26 4.99 11.66 6.04
N SER A 27 4.13 12.56 5.54
CA SER A 27 4.24 13.21 4.24
C SER A 27 3.93 14.70 4.41
N LYS A 28 4.60 15.60 3.69
CA LYS A 28 4.41 17.06 3.83
C LYS A 28 2.95 17.48 3.68
N SER A 29 2.23 16.84 2.75
CA SER A 29 0.82 17.14 2.47
C SER A 29 -0.15 16.35 3.37
N ALA A 30 0.32 15.34 4.11
CA ALA A 30 -0.48 14.26 4.70
C ALA A 30 -1.25 13.39 3.70
N TRP A 31 -0.83 13.40 2.43
CA TRP A 31 -1.38 12.51 1.40
C TRP A 31 -0.41 11.37 1.08
N MET A 32 -0.99 10.28 0.56
CA MET A 32 -0.21 9.23 -0.06
C MET A 32 0.48 9.78 -1.31
N ASN A 33 1.75 9.43 -1.47
CA ASN A 33 2.51 9.69 -2.67
C ASN A 33 2.97 8.35 -3.27
N GLN A 34 3.45 8.40 -4.50
CA GLN A 34 3.82 7.20 -5.25
C GLN A 34 4.89 6.36 -4.52
N GLN A 35 5.88 7.00 -3.90
CA GLN A 35 6.94 6.29 -3.18
C GLN A 35 6.39 5.56 -1.95
N LEU A 36 5.59 6.25 -1.13
CA LEU A 36 4.94 5.67 0.05
C LEU A 36 4.01 4.52 -0.34
N PHE A 37 3.29 4.65 -1.46
CA PHE A 37 2.45 3.58 -1.98
C PHE A 37 3.27 2.36 -2.38
N LYS A 38 4.34 2.54 -3.18
CA LYS A 38 5.25 1.44 -3.59
C LYS A 38 5.84 0.73 -2.38
N ASP A 39 6.38 1.50 -1.43
CA ASP A 39 6.98 0.94 -0.21
C ASP A 39 5.95 0.11 0.57
N TRP A 40 4.78 0.68 0.84
CA TRP A 40 3.70 -0.01 1.55
C TRP A 40 3.20 -1.25 0.81
N PHE A 41 3.05 -1.16 -0.51
CA PHE A 41 2.57 -2.26 -1.34
C PHE A 41 3.50 -3.48 -1.23
N HIS A 42 4.81 -3.26 -1.33
CA HIS A 42 5.80 -4.33 -1.30
C HIS A 42 6.11 -4.82 0.11
N SER A 43 6.24 -3.91 1.11
CA SER A 43 6.67 -4.28 2.46
C SER A 43 5.53 -4.79 3.35
N GLU A 44 4.31 -4.30 3.16
CA GLU A 44 3.17 -4.61 4.05
C GLU A 44 2.07 -5.38 3.33
N PHE A 45 1.54 -4.83 2.23
CA PHE A 45 0.35 -5.38 1.57
C PHE A 45 0.61 -6.78 0.98
N VAL A 46 1.65 -6.93 0.16
CA VAL A 46 1.97 -8.20 -0.49
C VAL A 46 2.23 -9.34 0.52
N PRO A 47 3.04 -9.16 1.57
CA PRO A 47 3.22 -10.19 2.60
C PRO A 47 1.92 -10.55 3.34
N ALA A 48 1.12 -9.55 3.70
CA ALA A 48 -0.14 -9.76 4.40
C ALA A 48 -1.14 -10.58 3.56
N VAL A 49 -1.31 -10.21 2.28
CA VAL A 49 -2.20 -10.90 1.35
C VAL A 49 -1.72 -12.31 1.07
N LYS A 50 -0.41 -12.53 0.92
CA LYS A 50 0.17 -13.87 0.67
C LYS A 50 -0.12 -14.88 1.79
N LYS A 51 -0.37 -14.42 3.02
CA LYS A 51 -0.57 -15.30 4.18
C LYS A 51 -1.79 -16.20 4.01
N HIS A 52 -2.92 -15.66 3.54
CA HIS A 52 -4.16 -16.41 3.44
C HIS A 52 -4.15 -17.48 2.33
N PRO A 53 -3.85 -17.17 1.05
CA PRO A 53 -3.80 -18.19 0.00
C PRO A 53 -2.76 -19.28 0.27
N LYS A 54 -1.62 -18.94 0.88
CA LYS A 54 -0.62 -19.95 1.30
C LYS A 54 -1.20 -20.92 2.32
N SER A 55 -1.89 -20.42 3.36
CA SER A 55 -2.49 -21.27 4.40
C SER A 55 -3.59 -22.19 3.85
N GLN A 56 -4.30 -21.74 2.82
CA GLN A 56 -5.41 -22.47 2.19
C GLN A 56 -4.98 -23.29 0.96
N LYS A 57 -3.68 -23.30 0.61
CA LYS A 57 -3.14 -23.91 -0.62
C LYS A 57 -3.84 -23.43 -1.91
N LEU A 58 -4.25 -22.17 -1.94
CA LEU A 58 -4.92 -21.55 -3.09
C LEU A 58 -3.91 -20.89 -4.05
N PRO A 59 -4.29 -20.68 -5.32
CA PRO A 59 -3.51 -19.88 -6.26
C PRO A 59 -3.23 -18.49 -5.72
N MET A 60 -2.02 -17.98 -5.97
CA MET A 60 -1.58 -16.68 -5.46
C MET A 60 -2.18 -15.53 -6.29
N LYS A 61 -3.46 -15.23 -6.06
CA LYS A 61 -4.19 -14.16 -6.74
C LYS A 61 -4.90 -13.28 -5.72
N ALA A 62 -4.90 -11.97 -5.97
CA ALA A 62 -5.62 -10.99 -5.17
C ALA A 62 -5.95 -9.76 -6.03
N VAL A 63 -7.03 -9.09 -5.67
CA VAL A 63 -7.44 -7.81 -6.27
C VAL A 63 -7.25 -6.73 -5.21
N LEU A 64 -6.51 -5.68 -5.56
CA LEU A 64 -6.41 -4.46 -4.77
C LEU A 64 -7.33 -3.43 -5.41
N VAL A 65 -8.41 -3.08 -4.70
CA VAL A 65 -9.33 -2.02 -5.14
C VAL A 65 -8.82 -0.69 -4.57
N LEU A 66 -8.60 0.29 -5.44
CA LEU A 66 -8.12 1.62 -5.07
C LEU A 66 -9.18 2.66 -5.45
N ASP A 67 -9.35 3.65 -4.59
CA ASP A 67 -10.06 4.89 -4.92
C ASP A 67 -9.30 5.63 -6.04
N ASN A 68 -10.01 6.18 -7.02
CA ASN A 68 -9.43 6.98 -8.10
C ASN A 68 -8.97 8.35 -7.59
N ALA A 69 -7.83 8.36 -6.89
CA ALA A 69 -7.11 9.54 -6.46
C ALA A 69 -6.04 9.92 -7.50
N THR A 70 -5.81 11.22 -7.72
CA THR A 70 -4.78 11.76 -8.62
C THR A 70 -3.33 11.37 -8.27
N SER A 71 -3.12 10.68 -7.15
CA SER A 71 -1.84 10.18 -6.65
C SER A 71 -1.39 8.83 -7.24
N HIS A 72 -2.24 8.16 -8.05
CA HIS A 72 -1.84 6.91 -8.72
C HIS A 72 -1.01 7.21 -9.97
N PRO A 73 0.04 6.42 -10.28
CA PRO A 73 0.64 6.48 -11.60
C PRO A 73 -0.44 6.18 -12.65
N SER A 74 -0.46 6.93 -13.76
CA SER A 74 -1.40 6.65 -14.84
C SER A 74 -1.27 5.19 -15.24
N GLU A 75 -2.40 4.51 -15.44
CA GLU A 75 -2.39 3.21 -16.08
C GLU A 75 -1.75 3.37 -17.47
N GLU A 76 -0.46 3.02 -17.59
CA GLU A 76 0.06 2.60 -18.88
C GLU A 76 -0.70 1.32 -19.24
N VAL A 77 -1.79 1.53 -19.96
CA VAL A 77 -2.54 0.53 -20.70
C VAL A 77 -1.51 -0.30 -21.45
N ARG A 78 -1.25 -1.52 -20.97
CA ARG A 78 -0.51 -2.50 -21.77
C ARG A 78 -1.38 -2.76 -23.01
N PRO A 79 -0.92 -2.46 -24.24
CA PRO A 79 -1.64 -2.96 -25.40
C PRO A 79 -1.56 -4.48 -25.31
N CYS A 80 -2.73 -5.09 -25.16
CA CYS A 80 -2.88 -6.52 -25.27
C CYS A 80 -2.72 -6.85 -26.77
N SER A 81 -1.50 -7.06 -27.24
CA SER A 81 -1.24 -7.63 -28.56
C SER A 81 -1.21 -9.15 -28.45
N CYS A 82 -2.40 -9.73 -28.23
CA CYS A 82 -2.70 -11.07 -28.73
C CYS A 82 -3.61 -10.90 -29.93
N HIS A 83 -3.31 -11.62 -31.01
CA HIS A 83 -3.94 -11.69 -32.35
C HIS A 83 -3.19 -10.93 -33.47
N GLN A 84 -2.23 -11.63 -34.08
CA GLN A 84 -2.32 -11.95 -35.50
C GLN A 84 -1.39 -13.13 -35.88
N THR A 85 -2.05 -14.19 -36.39
CA THR A 85 -1.58 -15.37 -37.16
C THR A 85 -0.39 -16.17 -36.68
#